data_AF-A0A9D1AWX2-F1
#
_entry.id   AF-A0A9D1AWX2-F1
#
_cell.length_a   1.000
_cell.length_b   1.000
_cell.length_c   1.000
_cell.angle_alpha   90.00
_cell.angle_beta   90.00
_cell.angle_gamma   90.00
#
_symmetry.space_group_name_H-M   'P 1'
#
loop_
_entity.id
_entity.type
_entity.pdbx_description
1 polymer ?
#
loop_
_entity_poly.entity_id
_entity_poly.type
_entity_poly.pdbx_seq_one_letter_code
_entity_poly.pdbx_strand_id
1 'polypeptide(L)'
;MIIELLHRGRFFPVEDASARALSSNAWELRLPITSAVHARTRRRPDPEDWDGAIFALQGAQTEPAVGSGRDRGAIYLTVLVLD
;
A
#
# COMPACT_ATOMS: atom_id res chain seq x y z
N MET A 1 6.71 -6.52 -9.15
CA MET A 1 7.17 -5.20 -8.69
C MET A 1 7.34 -5.29 -7.19
N ILE A 2 8.43 -4.74 -6.64
CA ILE A 2 8.63 -4.74 -5.18
C ILE A 2 7.81 -3.59 -4.59
N ILE A 3 6.98 -3.90 -3.60
CA ILE A 3 6.21 -2.93 -2.82
C ILE A 3 6.63 -3.11 -1.36
N GLU A 4 7.05 -2.02 -0.75
CA GLU A 4 7.46 -2.01 0.65
C GLU A 4 6.60 -1.02 1.44
N LEU A 5 6.32 -1.34 2.70
CA LEU A 5 5.60 -0.46 3.62
C LEU A 5 6.57 0.10 4.66
N LEU A 6 6.54 1.42 4.88
CA LEU A 6 7.21 2.04 6.00
C LEU A 6 6.44 1.72 7.29
N HIS A 7 7.08 1.00 8.19
CA HIS A 7 6.53 0.74 9.52
C HIS A 7 7.61 0.83 10.58
N ARG A 8 7.36 1.67 11.59
CA ARG A 8 8.31 1.91 12.69
C ARG A 8 9.71 2.30 12.19
N GLY A 9 9.77 3.17 11.17
CA GLY A 9 11.01 3.72 10.63
C GLY A 9 11.79 2.80 9.69
N ARG A 10 11.22 1.65 9.28
CA ARG A 10 11.86 0.74 8.33
C ARG A 10 10.88 0.29 7.25
N PHE A 11 11.36 0.25 6.02
CA PHE A 11 10.65 -0.40 4.92
C PHE A 11 10.74 -1.92 5.05
N PHE A 12 9.65 -2.59 4.71
CA PHE A 12 9.62 -4.04 4.61
C PHE A 12 8.73 -4.48 3.44
N PRO A 13 9.08 -5.59 2.77
CA PRO A 13 8.34 -6.05 1.61
C PRO A 13 6.93 -6.53 1.99
N VAL A 14 5.98 -6.21 1.12
CA VAL A 14 4.60 -6.70 1.18
C VAL A 14 4.42 -7.71 0.05
N GLU A 15 4.78 -8.97 0.32
CA GLU A 15 4.95 -10.05 -0.67
C GLU A 15 3.74 -10.25 -1.60
N ASP A 16 2.51 -10.13 -1.08
CA ASP A 16 1.28 -10.39 -1.84
C ASP A 16 0.66 -9.12 -2.45
N ALA A 17 1.30 -7.96 -2.25
CA ALA A 17 0.80 -6.71 -2.79
C ALA A 17 1.07 -6.61 -4.30
N SER A 18 0.19 -5.92 -5.00
CA SER A 18 0.39 -5.53 -6.40
C SER A 18 0.06 -4.07 -6.58
N ALA A 19 0.56 -3.46 -7.65
CA ALA A 19 0.20 -2.10 -8.00
C ALA A 19 -0.05 -1.95 -9.50
N ARG A 20 -0.96 -1.04 -9.82
CA ARG A 20 -1.38 -0.68 -11.17
C ARG A 20 -1.24 0.82 -11.35
N ALA A 21 -0.59 1.26 -12.43
CA ALA A 21 -0.49 2.68 -12.73
C ALA A 21 -1.88 3.26 -13.07
N LEU A 22 -2.19 4.41 -12.50
CA LEU A 22 -3.36 5.23 -12.82
C LEU A 22 -2.98 6.42 -13.70
N SER A 23 -1.79 6.99 -13.49
CA SER A 23 -1.20 8.08 -14.28
C SER A 23 0.34 7.97 -14.27
N SER A 24 1.06 9.02 -14.68
CA SER A 24 2.52 9.08 -14.67
C SER A 24 3.13 8.90 -13.28
N ASN A 25 2.47 9.41 -12.24
CA ASN A 25 2.95 9.36 -10.85
C ASN A 25 1.93 8.76 -9.87
N ALA A 26 0.68 8.53 -10.28
CA ALA A 26 -0.34 7.91 -9.44
C ALA A 26 -0.46 6.41 -9.69
N TRP A 27 -0.54 5.64 -8.61
CA TRP A 27 -0.66 4.19 -8.61
C TRP A 27 -1.78 3.73 -7.67
N GLU A 28 -2.47 2.67 -8.06
CA GLU A 28 -3.39 1.94 -7.20
C GLU A 28 -2.67 0.71 -6.65
N LEU A 29 -2.52 0.65 -5.33
CA LEU A 29 -2.04 -0.52 -4.61
C LEU A 29 -3.20 -1.42 -4.26
N ARG A 30 -3.03 -2.72 -4.50
CA ARG A 30 -3.94 -3.77 -4.04
C ARG A 30 -3.26 -4.55 -2.92
N LEU A 31 -3.81 -4.50 -1.72
CA LEU A 31 -3.36 -5.26 -0.56
C LEU A 31 -4.37 -6.38 -0.25
N PRO A 32 -3.99 -7.66 -0.41
CA PRO A 32 -4.87 -8.77 -0.08
C PRO A 32 -5.24 -8.79 1.40
N ILE A 33 -6.51 -9.09 1.71
CA ILE A 33 -7.02 -9.19 3.09
C ILE A 33 -6.28 -10.27 3.89
N THR A 34 -5.80 -11.32 3.20
CA THR A 34 -5.02 -12.42 3.79
C THR A 34 -3.56 -12.07 4.03
N SER A 35 -3.10 -10.89 3.59
CA SER A 35 -1.69 -10.51 3.70
C SER A 35 -1.28 -10.38 5.17
N ALA A 36 -0.09 -10.91 5.49
CA ALA A 36 0.50 -10.81 6.83
C ALA A 36 0.75 -9.34 7.27
N VAL A 37 0.68 -8.39 6.33
CA VAL A 37 0.84 -6.95 6.59
C VAL A 37 -0.19 -6.43 7.59
N HIS A 38 -1.42 -6.94 7.56
CA HIS A 38 -2.50 -6.56 8.49
C HIS A 38 -2.14 -6.95 9.93
N ALA A 39 -1.70 -8.19 10.15
CA ALA A 39 -1.27 -8.66 11.45
C ALA A 39 -0.02 -7.91 11.95
N ARG A 40 0.95 -7.68 11.06
CA ARG A 40 2.21 -7.01 11.39
C ARG A 40 2.01 -5.55 11.81
N THR A 41 1.15 -4.83 11.10
CA THR A 41 0.89 -3.40 11.34
C THR A 41 -0.24 -3.14 12.33
N ARG A 42 -1.05 -4.17 12.62
CA ARG A 42 -2.33 -4.08 13.34
C ARG A 42 -3.37 -3.20 12.64
N ARG A 43 -3.18 -2.87 11.36
CA ARG A 43 -4.18 -2.17 10.54
C ARG A 43 -5.19 -3.17 10.01
N ARG A 44 -6.48 -2.85 10.14
CA ARG A 44 -7.54 -3.70 9.60
C ARG A 44 -7.51 -3.66 8.07
N PRO A 45 -8.08 -4.67 7.40
CA PRO A 45 -8.29 -4.66 5.96
C PRO A 45 -9.45 -3.73 5.58
N ASP A 46 -9.37 -2.46 6.02
CA ASP A 46 -10.32 -1.39 5.73
C ASP A 46 -9.54 -0.22 5.12
N PRO A 47 -10.00 0.42 4.03
CA PRO A 47 -9.21 1.43 3.32
C PRO A 47 -8.80 2.60 4.23
N GLU A 48 -9.70 3.05 5.11
CA GLU A 48 -9.50 4.14 6.07
C GLU A 48 -8.39 3.84 7.09
N ASP A 49 -8.25 2.59 7.51
CA ASP A 49 -7.19 2.15 8.43
C ASP A 49 -5.79 2.24 7.77
N TRP A 50 -5.77 2.39 6.45
CA TRP A 50 -4.56 2.49 5.64
C TRP A 50 -4.22 3.90 5.19
N ASP A 51 -5.11 4.86 5.39
CA ASP A 51 -4.84 6.27 5.16
C ASP A 51 -3.55 6.68 5.88
N GLY A 52 -2.72 7.44 5.17
CA GLY A 52 -1.46 7.92 5.70
C GLY A 52 -0.30 6.92 5.68
N ALA A 53 -0.50 5.67 5.21
CA ALA A 53 0.65 4.76 5.02
C ALA A 53 1.60 5.31 3.96
N ILE A 54 2.90 5.16 4.22
CA ILE A 54 3.95 5.44 3.25
C ILE A 54 4.45 4.12 2.68
N PHE A 55 4.45 4.02 1.35
CA PHE A 55 4.98 2.87 0.65
C PHE A 55 6.25 3.26 -0.11
N ALA A 56 6.98 2.26 -0.58
CA ALA A 56 7.96 2.40 -1.65
C ALA A 56 7.62 1.43 -2.78
N LEU A 57 7.59 1.93 -4.01
CA LEU A 57 7.39 1.14 -5.22
C LEU A 57 8.74 1.09 -5.94
N GLN A 58 9.38 -0.08 -5.99
CA GLN A 58 10.72 -0.24 -6.55
C GLN A 58 11.77 0.71 -5.94
N GLY A 59 11.67 0.96 -4.63
CA GLY A 59 12.57 1.88 -3.92
C GLY A 59 12.20 3.37 -4.03
N ALA A 60 11.24 3.75 -4.88
CA ALA A 60 10.72 5.11 -4.93
C ALA A 60 9.62 5.31 -3.89
N GLN A 61 9.83 6.21 -2.95
CA GLN A 61 8.90 6.45 -1.85
C GLN A 61 7.64 7.18 -2.33
N THR A 62 6.51 6.87 -1.70
CA THR A 62 5.24 7.52 -1.99
C THR A 62 4.93 8.68 -1.04
N GLU A 63 4.03 9.55 -1.48
CA GLU A 63 3.21 10.34 -0.58
C GLU A 63 2.31 9.44 0.30
N PRO A 64 1.72 9.99 1.37
CA PRO A 64 0.73 9.29 2.17
C PRO A 64 -0.40 8.69 1.32
N ALA A 65 -0.62 7.40 1.49
CA ALA A 65 -1.67 6.67 0.78
C ALA A 65 -3.06 7.16 1.18
N VAL A 66 -4.00 7.04 0.24
CA VAL A 66 -5.44 7.30 0.45
C VAL A 66 -6.21 6.03 0.11
N GLY A 67 -7.04 5.55 1.04
CA GLY A 67 -7.95 4.44 0.82
C GLY A 67 -8.94 4.74 -0.30
N SER A 68 -8.96 3.90 -1.34
CA SER A 68 -9.81 4.09 -2.52
C SER A 68 -10.95 3.07 -2.64
N GLY A 69 -10.87 1.94 -1.93
CA GLY A 69 -11.97 0.98 -1.90
C GLY A 69 -11.59 -0.39 -1.35
N ARG A 70 -12.58 -1.28 -1.30
CA ARG A 70 -12.42 -2.66 -0.82
C ARG A 70 -13.32 -3.61 -1.59
N ASP A 71 -12.85 -4.83 -1.81
CA ASP A 71 -13.68 -5.96 -2.21
C ASP A 71 -13.54 -7.16 -1.24
N ARG A 72 -14.02 -8.34 -1.66
CA ARG A 72 -13.96 -9.56 -0.83
C ARG A 72 -12.55 -10.10 -0.61
N GLY A 73 -11.59 -9.72 -1.45
CA GLY A 73 -10.23 -10.26 -1.45
C GLY A 73 -9.13 -9.24 -1.14
N ALA A 74 -9.38 -7.93 -1.29
CA ALA A 74 -8.37 -6.90 -1.08
C ALA A 74 -8.96 -5.55 -0.64
N ILE A 75 -8.09 -4.72 -0.08
CA ILE A 75 -8.27 -3.27 -0.07
C ILE A 75 -7.44 -2.63 -1.17
N TYR A 76 -7.89 -1.46 -1.60
CA TYR A 76 -7.27 -0.65 -2.63
C TYR A 76 -6.88 0.70 -2.05
N LEU A 77 -5.66 1.13 -2.34
CA LEU A 77 -5.10 2.40 -1.91
C LEU A 77 -4.60 3.15 -3.14
N THR A 78 -4.80 4.45 -3.20
CA THR A 78 -4.13 5.32 -4.17
C THR A 78 -2.89 5.92 -3.52
N VAL A 79 -1.77 5.90 -4.25
CA VAL A 79 -0.50 6.51 -3.84
C VAL A 79 0.07 7.34 -4.97
N LEU A 80 0.79 8.41 -4.62
CA LEU A 80 1.61 9.18 -5.55
C LEU A 80 3.08 8.86 -5.28
N VAL A 81 3.84 8.54 -6.32
CA VAL A 81 5.30 8.33 -6.20
C VAL A 81 6.00 9.69 -6.28
N LEU A 82 6.94 9.92 -5.37
CA LEU A 82 7.81 11.10 -5.40
C LEU A 82 8.94 10.85 -6.42
N ASP A 83 9.12 11.79 -7.35
CA ASP A 83 10.22 11.78 -8.33
C ASP A 83 11.59 12.01 -7.67
#